data_AF-A0A955I4R0-F1
#
_entry.id   AF-A0A955I4R0-F1
#
_cell.length_a   1.000
_cell.length_b   1.000
_cell.length_c   1.000
_cell.angle_alpha   90.00
_cell.angle_beta   90.00
_cell.angle_gamma   90.00
#
_symmetry.space_group_name_H-M   'P 1'
#
loop_
_entity.id
_entity.type
_entity.pdbx_description
1 polymer ?
#
loop_
_entity_poly.entity_id
_entity_poly.type
_entity_poly.pdbx_seq_one_letter_code
_entity_poly.pdbx_strand_id
1 'polypeptide(L)'
;MREDFVRPAFHHLHDPYLFPQMQEAVVRILQARENLERIVIFGDYDVDGVSSTALLVKFLTQIGCEVSYRLPHRVNDGYGLKKYFIDELKAKDVSLVITVDCGTRDIDVINHAHSIGVDVIVTDHHAVPQAIPEHAIALLNPKLPNTTYPFSSLSGS
;
A
#
# COMPACT_ATOMS: atom_id res chain seq x y z
N MET A 1 12.38 29.67 -4.90
CA MET A 1 12.42 28.30 -4.33
C MET A 1 12.04 28.42 -2.87
N ARG A 2 11.06 27.65 -2.36
CA ARG A 2 10.68 27.74 -0.92
C ARG A 2 11.88 27.36 -0.06
N GLU A 3 12.13 28.05 1.05
CA GLU A 3 13.27 27.76 1.94
C GLU A 3 13.27 26.29 2.42
N ASP A 4 12.09 25.78 2.74
CA ASP A 4 11.87 24.42 3.23
C ASP A 4 12.31 23.33 2.24
N PHE A 5 12.36 23.64 0.94
CA PHE A 5 12.83 22.70 -0.09
C PHE A 5 14.35 22.51 -0.04
N VAL A 6 15.10 23.58 0.28
CA VAL A 6 16.57 23.54 0.36
C VAL A 6 17.03 23.21 1.79
N ARG A 7 16.14 23.36 2.77
CA ARG A 7 16.38 23.09 4.20
C ARG A 7 15.23 22.25 4.78
N PRO A 8 15.09 20.98 4.38
CA PRO A 8 14.03 20.12 4.90
C PRO A 8 14.26 19.83 6.39
N ALA A 9 13.15 19.71 7.13
CA ALA A 9 13.13 19.36 8.54
C ALA A 9 11.91 18.48 8.82
N PHE A 10 11.95 17.67 9.88
CA PHE A 10 10.86 16.75 10.20
C PHE A 10 9.50 17.44 10.41
N HIS A 11 9.49 18.67 10.93
CA HIS A 11 8.24 19.43 11.11
C HIS A 11 7.66 19.97 9.80
N HIS A 12 8.37 19.83 8.67
CA HIS A 12 7.83 20.12 7.33
C HIS A 12 7.05 18.92 6.74
N LEU A 13 7.08 17.74 7.40
CA LEU A 13 6.26 16.62 6.97
C LEU A 13 4.77 16.96 7.09
N HIS A 14 4.02 16.61 6.06
CA HIS A 14 2.58 16.82 6.04
C HIS A 14 1.87 15.75 6.86
N ASP A 15 0.72 16.12 7.43
CA ASP A 15 -0.12 15.21 8.19
C ASP A 15 -0.62 14.06 7.28
N PRO A 16 -0.31 12.79 7.60
CA PRO A 16 -0.78 11.64 6.83
C PRO A 16 -2.32 11.52 6.84
N TYR A 17 -3.02 12.08 7.83
CA TYR A 17 -4.48 12.05 7.87
C TYR A 17 -5.15 12.99 6.85
N LEU A 18 -4.37 13.74 6.08
CA LEU A 18 -4.87 14.47 4.90
C LEU A 18 -5.20 13.53 3.72
N PHE A 19 -4.76 12.26 3.78
CA PHE A 19 -5.29 11.20 2.95
C PHE A 19 -6.67 10.75 3.48
N PRO A 20 -7.75 10.80 2.67
CA PRO A 20 -9.11 10.54 3.15
C PRO A 20 -9.31 9.18 3.83
N GLN A 21 -8.55 8.16 3.41
CA GLN A 21 -8.69 6.77 3.87
C GLN A 21 -7.56 6.32 4.82
N MET A 22 -6.79 7.26 5.37
CA MET A 22 -5.67 6.93 6.26
C MET A 22 -6.14 6.24 7.53
N GLN A 23 -7.26 6.69 8.11
CA GLN A 23 -7.79 6.12 9.33
C GLN A 23 -8.22 4.66 9.14
N GLU A 24 -8.85 4.33 8.01
CA GLU A 24 -9.29 3.00 7.63
C GLU A 24 -8.09 2.06 7.49
N ALA A 25 -7.01 2.52 6.84
CA ALA A 25 -5.77 1.76 6.75
C ALA A 25 -5.17 1.45 8.13
N VAL A 26 -5.06 2.47 9.00
CA VAL A 26 -4.51 2.30 10.36
C VAL A 26 -5.37 1.35 11.19
N VAL A 27 -6.69 1.51 11.18
CA VAL A 27 -7.62 0.65 11.93
C VAL A 27 -7.48 -0.81 11.48
N ARG A 28 -7.42 -1.07 10.17
CA ARG A 28 -7.31 -2.43 9.64
C ARG A 28 -5.98 -3.11 9.97
N ILE A 29 -4.87 -2.35 9.96
CA ILE A 29 -3.55 -2.83 10.36
C ILE A 29 -3.52 -3.18 11.85
N LEU A 30 -4.12 -2.32 12.69
CA LEU A 30 -4.20 -2.58 14.13
C LEU A 30 -5.09 -3.78 14.45
N GLN A 31 -6.19 -3.97 13.72
CA GLN A 31 -7.02 -5.17 13.82
C GLN A 31 -6.23 -6.43 13.43
N ALA A 32 -5.46 -6.39 12.34
CA ALA A 32 -4.61 -7.51 11.95
C ALA A 32 -3.62 -7.89 13.05
N ARG A 33 -3.01 -6.88 13.70
CA ARG A 33 -2.10 -7.09 14.83
C ARG A 33 -2.80 -7.75 16.01
N GLU A 34 -3.95 -7.22 16.45
CA GLU A 34 -4.71 -7.73 17.59
C GLU A 34 -5.15 -9.19 17.37
N ASN A 35 -5.53 -9.52 16.13
CA ASN A 35 -6.02 -10.84 15.74
C ASN A 35 -4.91 -11.84 15.37
N LEU A 36 -3.63 -11.42 15.42
CA LEU A 36 -2.48 -12.22 14.96
C LEU A 36 -2.65 -12.70 13.50
N GLU A 37 -3.19 -11.82 12.67
CA GLU A 37 -3.36 -12.04 11.24
C GLU A 37 -2.05 -11.91 10.48
N ARG A 38 -1.88 -12.73 9.42
CA ARG A 38 -0.75 -12.62 8.50
C ARG A 38 -0.94 -11.46 7.54
N ILE A 39 0.02 -10.54 7.56
CA ILE A 39 0.11 -9.39 6.67
C ILE A 39 1.19 -9.66 5.62
N VAL A 40 0.91 -9.32 4.36
CA VAL A 40 1.91 -9.29 3.29
C VAL A 40 2.08 -7.90 2.74
N ILE A 41 3.31 -7.40 2.72
CA ILE A 41 3.66 -6.20 1.95
C ILE A 41 3.97 -6.62 0.52
N PHE A 42 3.20 -6.09 -0.44
CA PHE A 42 3.44 -6.29 -1.87
C PHE A 42 4.02 -5.02 -2.47
N GLY A 43 5.32 -5.03 -2.79
CA GLY A 43 5.98 -3.87 -3.40
C GLY A 43 6.32 -4.05 -4.87
N ASP A 44 6.69 -2.97 -5.54
CA ASP A 44 7.28 -3.04 -6.88
C ASP A 44 8.76 -3.46 -6.85
N TYR A 45 9.27 -3.87 -8.01
CA TYR A 45 10.65 -4.38 -8.17
C TYR A 45 11.72 -3.29 -8.25
N ASP A 46 11.35 -2.01 -8.30
CA ASP A 46 12.30 -0.90 -8.41
C ASP A 46 12.76 -0.39 -7.04
N VAL A 47 13.57 0.68 -7.01
CA VAL A 47 14.14 1.20 -5.77
C VAL A 47 13.07 1.78 -4.84
N ASP A 48 12.02 2.40 -5.38
CA ASP A 48 10.95 2.98 -4.58
C ASP A 48 10.13 1.87 -3.92
N GLY A 49 9.66 0.90 -4.72
CA GLY A 49 8.93 -0.27 -4.24
C GLY A 49 9.71 -1.13 -3.24
N VAL A 50 11.00 -1.41 -3.50
CA VAL A 50 11.84 -2.22 -2.60
C VAL A 50 12.13 -1.49 -1.29
N SER A 51 12.43 -0.18 -1.34
CA SER A 51 12.73 0.61 -0.13
C SER A 51 11.49 0.74 0.76
N SER A 52 10.33 1.03 0.16
CA SER A 52 9.04 1.08 0.83
C SER A 52 8.69 -0.25 1.51
N THR A 53 8.90 -1.36 0.78
CA THR A 53 8.67 -2.70 1.30
C THR A 53 9.52 -2.97 2.52
N ALA A 54 10.83 -2.70 2.44
CA ALA A 54 11.74 -2.91 3.56
C ALA A 54 11.37 -2.06 4.78
N LEU A 55 10.97 -0.80 4.56
CA LEU A 55 10.53 0.11 5.61
C LEU A 55 9.29 -0.42 6.33
N LEU A 56 8.23 -0.77 5.59
CA LEU A 56 6.98 -1.24 6.19
C LEU A 56 7.15 -2.60 6.88
N VAL A 57 7.88 -3.54 6.27
CA VAL A 57 8.17 -4.83 6.91
C VAL A 57 8.87 -4.61 8.25
N LYS A 58 9.90 -3.76 8.28
CA LYS A 58 10.64 -3.44 9.50
C LYS A 58 9.73 -2.81 10.55
N PHE A 59 8.98 -1.78 10.19
CA PHE A 59 8.11 -1.05 11.12
C PHE A 59 7.00 -1.95 11.68
N LEU A 60 6.28 -2.67 10.83
CA LEU A 60 5.17 -3.53 11.25
C LEU A 60 5.65 -4.69 12.13
N THR A 61 6.82 -5.26 11.81
CA THR A 61 7.46 -6.26 12.68
C THR A 61 7.79 -5.67 14.06
N GLN A 62 8.32 -4.45 14.12
CA GLN A 62 8.66 -3.78 15.39
C GLN A 62 7.45 -3.48 16.27
N ILE A 63 6.26 -3.28 15.68
CA ILE A 63 5.03 -3.07 16.44
C ILE A 63 4.25 -4.37 16.71
N GLY A 64 4.82 -5.54 16.38
CA GLY A 64 4.28 -6.85 16.76
C GLY A 64 3.35 -7.53 15.75
N CYS A 65 3.34 -7.11 14.47
CA CYS A 65 2.56 -7.78 13.44
C CYS A 65 3.29 -9.03 12.88
N GLU A 66 2.54 -10.07 12.48
CA GLU A 66 3.07 -11.19 11.67
C GLU A 66 3.13 -10.77 10.19
N VAL A 67 4.31 -10.34 9.74
CA VAL A 67 4.48 -9.72 8.42
C VAL A 67 5.48 -10.50 7.58
N SER A 68 5.14 -10.69 6.31
CA SER A 68 6.07 -11.10 5.26
C SER A 68 5.96 -10.17 4.06
N TYR A 69 6.76 -10.40 3.01
CA TYR A 69 6.75 -9.57 1.82
C TYR A 69 6.71 -10.40 0.54
N ARG A 70 6.27 -9.77 -0.54
CA ARG A 70 6.34 -10.30 -1.89
C ARG A 70 6.69 -9.17 -2.85
N LEU A 71 7.59 -9.46 -3.78
CA LEU A 71 7.91 -8.60 -4.91
C LEU A 71 7.59 -9.37 -6.21
N PRO A 72 7.11 -8.70 -7.26
CA PRO A 72 6.93 -9.31 -8.56
C PRO A 72 8.28 -9.55 -9.23
N HIS A 73 8.36 -10.58 -10.06
CA HIS A 73 9.46 -10.76 -10.99
C HIS A 73 9.20 -9.93 -12.25
N ARG A 74 10.00 -8.88 -12.47
CA ARG A 74 9.82 -7.91 -13.58
C ARG A 74 9.54 -8.55 -14.94
N VAL A 75 10.26 -9.61 -15.30
CA VAL A 75 10.14 -10.26 -16.62
C VAL A 75 8.93 -11.20 -16.71
N ASN A 76 8.59 -11.89 -15.61
CA ASN A 76 7.61 -12.98 -15.65
C ASN A 76 6.22 -12.46 -15.28
N ASP A 77 6.17 -11.58 -14.29
CA ASP A 77 4.93 -11.10 -13.67
C ASP A 77 4.59 -9.69 -14.17
N GLY A 78 5.60 -8.91 -14.57
CA GLY A 78 5.43 -7.51 -14.94
C GLY A 78 5.15 -6.63 -13.72
N TYR A 79 4.37 -5.56 -13.94
CA TYR A 79 4.01 -4.58 -12.92
C TYR A 79 2.62 -4.84 -12.32
N GLY A 80 2.44 -4.49 -11.05
CA GLY A 80 1.17 -4.56 -10.32
C GLY A 80 0.79 -5.97 -9.85
N LEU A 81 -0.28 -6.04 -9.06
CA LEU A 81 -0.81 -7.28 -8.51
C LEU A 81 -1.27 -8.25 -9.61
N LYS A 82 -1.35 -9.53 -9.23
CA LYS A 82 -1.85 -10.62 -10.08
C LYS A 82 -2.77 -11.52 -9.25
N LYS A 83 -3.81 -12.06 -9.86
CA LYS A 83 -4.80 -12.92 -9.16
C LYS A 83 -4.13 -14.15 -8.52
N TYR A 84 -3.21 -14.80 -9.22
CA TYR A 84 -2.50 -15.97 -8.66
C TYR A 84 -1.64 -15.61 -7.44
N PHE A 85 -1.13 -14.38 -7.31
CA PHE A 85 -0.47 -13.96 -6.08
C PHE A 85 -1.46 -13.97 -4.92
N ILE A 86 -2.63 -13.37 -5.12
CA ILE A 86 -3.69 -13.35 -4.12
C ILE A 86 -4.13 -14.77 -3.75
N ASP A 87 -4.25 -15.67 -4.72
CA ASP A 87 -4.58 -17.09 -4.48
C ASP A 87 -3.48 -17.80 -3.66
N GLU A 88 -2.21 -17.60 -4.00
CA GLU A 88 -1.07 -18.15 -3.25
C GLU A 88 -0.99 -17.61 -1.82
N LEU A 89 -1.31 -16.33 -1.63
CA LEU A 89 -1.33 -15.70 -0.31
C LEU A 89 -2.51 -16.22 0.52
N LYS A 90 -3.69 -16.37 -0.09
CA LYS A 90 -4.86 -16.96 0.57
C LYS A 90 -4.59 -18.40 1.02
N ALA A 91 -3.91 -19.19 0.19
CA ALA A 91 -3.50 -20.56 0.53
C ALA A 91 -2.48 -20.62 1.70
N LYS A 92 -1.88 -19.49 2.07
CA LYS A 92 -0.98 -19.33 3.22
C LYS A 92 -1.65 -18.59 4.39
N ASP A 93 -2.98 -18.56 4.43
CA ASP A 93 -3.79 -17.90 5.46
C ASP A 93 -3.47 -16.41 5.64
N VAL A 94 -3.05 -15.74 4.56
CA VAL A 94 -2.92 -14.28 4.55
C VAL A 94 -4.31 -13.66 4.48
N SER A 95 -4.59 -12.73 5.39
CA SER A 95 -5.85 -12.01 5.45
C SER A 95 -5.73 -10.55 4.99
N LEU A 96 -4.52 -9.98 5.01
CA LEU A 96 -4.27 -8.58 4.63
C LEU A 96 -3.06 -8.47 3.70
N VAL A 97 -3.27 -7.82 2.55
CA VAL A 97 -2.21 -7.37 1.64
C VAL A 97 -2.14 -5.85 1.70
N ILE A 98 -0.94 -5.31 1.87
CA ILE A 98 -0.66 -3.87 1.77
C ILE A 98 0.24 -3.68 0.56
N THR A 99 -0.24 -3.00 -0.48
CA THR A 99 0.61 -2.67 -1.62
C THR A 99 1.42 -1.42 -1.33
N VAL A 100 2.64 -1.39 -1.84
CA VAL A 100 3.49 -0.19 -1.89
C VAL A 100 3.94 0.03 -3.32
N ASP A 101 3.91 1.28 -3.76
CA ASP A 101 4.33 1.69 -5.09
C ASP A 101 3.57 1.00 -6.25
N CYS A 102 2.37 0.47 -5.97
CA CYS A 102 1.49 -0.13 -6.97
C CYS A 102 0.06 -0.29 -6.44
N GLY A 103 -0.86 -0.76 -7.28
CA GLY A 103 -2.21 -1.15 -6.89
C GLY A 103 -3.33 -0.22 -7.31
N THR A 104 -3.09 1.07 -7.60
CA THR A 104 -4.17 2.02 -7.96
C THR A 104 -4.96 1.57 -9.20
N ARG A 105 -4.33 0.78 -10.08
CA ARG A 105 -4.91 0.31 -11.35
C ARG A 105 -5.41 -1.14 -11.28
N ASP A 106 -5.18 -1.86 -10.18
CA ASP A 106 -5.37 -3.32 -10.09
C ASP A 106 -6.80 -3.72 -9.67
N ILE A 107 -7.79 -3.05 -10.27
CA ILE A 107 -9.23 -3.17 -9.93
C ILE A 107 -9.69 -4.63 -9.92
N ASP A 108 -9.44 -5.36 -11.00
CA ASP A 108 -9.87 -6.75 -11.14
C ASP A 108 -9.22 -7.70 -10.12
N VAL A 109 -8.00 -7.38 -9.68
CA VAL A 109 -7.25 -8.19 -8.71
C VAL A 109 -7.71 -7.89 -7.30
N ILE A 110 -8.00 -6.64 -6.98
CA ILE A 110 -8.55 -6.22 -5.68
C ILE A 110 -9.97 -6.76 -5.51
N ASN A 111 -10.79 -6.72 -6.56
CA ASN A 111 -12.12 -7.34 -6.55
C ASN A 111 -12.03 -8.86 -6.34
N HIS A 112 -11.03 -9.51 -6.94
CA HIS A 112 -10.76 -10.94 -6.72
C HIS A 112 -10.37 -11.22 -5.26
N ALA A 113 -9.43 -10.44 -4.70
CA ALA A 113 -9.02 -10.55 -3.30
C ALA A 113 -10.19 -10.44 -2.34
N HIS A 114 -11.03 -9.41 -2.53
CA HIS A 114 -12.25 -9.24 -1.74
C HIS A 114 -13.18 -10.45 -1.85
N SER A 115 -13.40 -10.99 -3.05
CA SER A 115 -14.31 -12.13 -3.26
C SER A 115 -13.85 -13.43 -2.57
N ILE A 116 -12.55 -13.57 -2.28
CA ILE A 116 -11.99 -14.72 -1.56
C ILE A 116 -11.62 -14.40 -0.10
N GLY A 117 -12.03 -13.22 0.40
CA GLY A 117 -11.77 -12.78 1.77
C GLY A 117 -10.30 -12.52 2.06
N VAL A 118 -9.63 -11.79 1.18
CA VAL A 118 -8.33 -11.15 1.41
C VAL A 118 -8.52 -9.64 1.30
N ASP A 119 -8.24 -8.93 2.38
CA ASP A 119 -8.32 -7.49 2.40
C ASP A 119 -7.10 -6.86 1.72
N VAL A 120 -7.30 -5.73 1.05
CA VAL A 120 -6.22 -4.99 0.38
C VAL A 120 -6.22 -3.53 0.83
N ILE A 121 -5.08 -3.05 1.32
CA ILE A 121 -4.77 -1.63 1.45
C ILE A 121 -3.82 -1.26 0.31
N VAL A 122 -4.15 -0.22 -0.44
CA VAL A 122 -3.33 0.26 -1.54
C VAL A 122 -2.58 1.52 -1.14
N THR A 123 -1.26 1.52 -1.26
CA THR A 123 -0.42 2.73 -1.17
C THR A 123 0.36 2.89 -2.45
N ASP A 124 0.18 4.02 -3.12
CA ASP A 124 0.64 4.23 -4.48
C ASP A 124 0.70 5.72 -4.80
N HIS A 125 1.46 6.09 -5.82
CA HIS A 125 1.61 7.46 -6.28
C HIS A 125 1.52 7.60 -7.80
N HIS A 126 1.25 6.49 -8.52
CA HIS A 126 1.07 6.50 -9.96
C HIS A 126 -0.18 7.28 -10.40
N ALA A 127 -0.29 7.51 -11.71
CA ALA A 127 -1.43 8.21 -12.30
C ALA A 127 -2.75 7.47 -12.02
N VAL A 128 -3.72 8.21 -11.52
CA VAL A 128 -5.06 7.70 -11.17
C VAL A 128 -5.89 7.53 -12.45
N PRO A 129 -6.34 6.31 -12.79
CA PRO A 129 -7.27 6.07 -13.89
C PRO A 129 -8.69 6.56 -13.56
N GLN A 130 -9.59 6.57 -14.56
CA GLN A 130 -10.97 7.02 -14.37
C GLN A 130 -11.76 6.15 -13.36
N ALA A 131 -11.53 4.84 -13.38
CA ALA A 131 -12.11 3.90 -12.44
C ALA A 131 -11.03 3.50 -11.42
N ILE A 132 -11.38 3.41 -10.14
CA ILE A 132 -10.47 3.04 -9.05
C ILE A 132 -11.00 1.79 -8.31
N PRO A 133 -10.16 1.06 -7.56
CA PRO A 133 -10.60 -0.10 -6.80
C PRO A 133 -11.58 0.29 -5.69
N GLU A 134 -12.82 -0.18 -5.78
CA GLU A 134 -13.87 0.10 -4.79
C GLU A 134 -13.81 -0.85 -3.58
N HIS A 135 -13.24 -2.04 -3.75
CA HIS A 135 -13.14 -3.07 -2.71
C HIS A 135 -11.80 -3.08 -1.96
N ALA A 136 -10.95 -2.06 -2.17
CA ALA A 136 -9.81 -1.84 -1.28
C ALA A 136 -10.31 -1.28 0.06
N ILE A 137 -9.75 -1.73 1.18
CA ILE A 137 -10.03 -1.17 2.50
C ILE A 137 -9.64 0.32 2.56
N ALA A 138 -8.53 0.65 1.93
CA ALA A 138 -8.06 2.02 1.75
C ALA A 138 -7.24 2.14 0.47
N LEU A 139 -7.36 3.28 -0.20
CA LEU A 139 -6.57 3.69 -1.36
C LEU A 139 -5.88 5.01 -1.03
N LEU A 140 -4.60 4.92 -0.70
CA LEU A 140 -3.75 6.05 -0.34
C LEU A 140 -2.93 6.45 -1.56
N ASN A 141 -3.43 7.44 -2.31
CA ASN A 141 -2.70 8.02 -3.44
C ASN A 141 -2.86 9.55 -3.47
N PRO A 142 -1.75 10.33 -3.50
CA PRO A 142 -1.78 11.79 -3.37
C PRO A 142 -2.30 12.49 -4.62
N LYS A 143 -2.60 11.74 -5.69
CA LYS A 143 -3.19 12.23 -6.93
C LYS A 143 -4.70 11.93 -7.02
N LEU A 144 -5.31 11.34 -5.99
CA LEU A 144 -6.75 11.13 -5.96
C LEU A 144 -7.50 12.47 -5.96
N PRO A 145 -8.60 12.61 -6.71
CA PRO A 145 -9.34 13.88 -6.78
C PRO A 145 -9.89 14.39 -5.43
N ASN A 146 -10.11 13.49 -4.46
CA ASN A 146 -10.66 13.80 -3.14
C ASN A 146 -9.59 13.94 -2.04
N THR A 147 -8.30 13.80 -2.36
CA THR A 147 -7.24 13.96 -1.36
C THR A 147 -6.97 15.43 -1.05
N THR A 148 -6.69 15.73 0.22
CA THR A 148 -6.22 17.07 0.65
C THR A 148 -4.72 17.10 0.93
N TYR A 149 -4.03 15.97 0.68
CA TYR A 149 -2.60 15.86 0.86
C TYR A 149 -1.87 16.86 -0.05
N PRO A 150 -1.02 17.76 0.48
CA PRO A 150 -0.59 18.96 -0.23
C PRO A 150 0.56 18.71 -1.23
N PHE A 151 1.07 17.48 -1.31
CA PHE A 151 2.17 17.12 -2.21
C PHE A 151 1.81 15.92 -3.10
N SER A 152 1.31 16.21 -4.31
CA SER A 152 0.91 15.21 -5.31
C SER A 152 2.05 14.41 -5.93
N SER A 153 3.31 14.77 -5.63
CA SER A 153 4.52 14.11 -6.15
C SER A 153 5.24 13.28 -5.08
N LEU A 154 4.56 12.92 -3.98
CA LEU A 154 5.08 11.96 -2.99
C LEU A 154 5.43 10.64 -3.69
N SER A 155 6.54 10.01 -3.30
CA SER A 155 6.96 8.66 -3.72
C SER A 155 6.17 7.57 -2.99
N GLY A 156 6.38 6.31 -3.38
CA GLY A 156 5.91 5.17 -2.58
C GLY A 156 6.63 5.05 -1.22
N SER A 157 7.91 5.44 -1.17
CA SER A 157 8.80 5.36 0.02
C SER A 157 8.75 6.55 0.95
#